data_AF-A0A964LES6-F1
#
_entry.id   AF-A0A964LES6-F1
#
_cell.length_a   1.000
_cell.length_b   1.000
_cell.length_c   1.000
_cell.angle_alpha   90.00
_cell.angle_beta   90.00
_cell.angle_gamma   90.00
#
_symmetry.space_group_name_H-M   'P 1'
#
loop_
_entity.id
_entity.type
_entity.pdbx_description
1 polymer ?
#
loop_
_entity_poly.entity_id
_entity_poly.type
_entity_poly.pdbx_seq_one_letter_code
_entity_poly.pdbx_strand_id
1 'polypeptide(L)'
;MREELIHDQAGGRASPVQLTLSTFTDTRSMPFGRQLLFALTVLVALACAGLGSWQLGRLFERRERNRLAVEQSRLAKADLTTQSLEGPIGFRRVRLAGQFDPDRPFIIRGRLFQGTPGIQIITPLRLPNRDTVVLVNRGFVPSPDAISTFGPGRYAEPVDADFEGIAVAIPDDGDGQPLVGPDGETWRRLDRTAMASRLPYPIAPYYVIRTADSTTAEHTIRGRSLPVRLDPPPLDDGPHLSYAVQWFLIAGSALGFGLVFIRRRPTVSDVPP
;
A
#
# COMPACT_ATOMS: atom_id res chain seq x y z
N MET A 1 50.99 92.66 -62.17
CA MET A 1 51.07 91.20 -62.37
C MET A 1 50.12 90.59 -61.33
N ARG A 2 48.79 90.71 -61.51
CA ARG A 2 47.89 89.81 -62.25
C ARG A 2 48.18 88.32 -62.00
N GLU A 3 47.48 87.74 -61.02
CA GLU A 3 46.39 86.77 -61.27
C GLU A 3 45.35 86.83 -60.14
N GLU A 4 44.08 86.79 -60.56
CA GLU A 4 42.86 86.60 -59.76
C GLU A 4 42.50 85.11 -59.67
N LEU A 5 41.71 84.75 -58.66
CA LEU A 5 40.46 83.93 -58.67
C LEU A 5 40.31 83.20 -57.31
N ILE A 6 39.54 83.70 -56.34
CA ILE A 6 38.06 83.77 -56.16
C ILE A 6 37.49 82.57 -55.36
N HIS A 7 36.91 82.90 -54.19
CA HIS A 7 35.80 82.31 -53.40
C HIS A 7 35.83 80.79 -53.04
N ASP A 8 35.31 80.30 -51.91
CA ASP A 8 34.15 80.69 -51.11
C ASP A 8 34.06 79.90 -49.78
N GLN A 9 33.25 80.39 -48.84
CA GLN A 9 32.55 79.71 -47.72
C GLN A 9 33.38 78.90 -46.69
N ALA A 10 32.97 78.68 -45.44
CA ALA A 10 32.02 79.22 -44.49
C ALA A 10 32.22 78.38 -43.20
N GLY A 11 31.71 78.87 -42.07
CA GLY A 11 31.95 78.33 -40.73
C GLY A 11 31.71 76.83 -40.54
N GLY A 12 32.71 76.15 -39.97
CA GLY A 12 32.58 74.80 -39.42
C GLY A 12 32.67 74.83 -37.90
N ARG A 13 31.55 75.06 -37.20
CA ARG A 13 31.42 74.71 -35.77
C ARG A 13 31.37 73.19 -35.67
N ALA A 14 32.44 72.59 -35.16
CA ALA A 14 32.46 71.18 -34.78
C ALA A 14 31.41 70.93 -33.69
N SER A 15 30.33 70.24 -34.03
CA SER A 15 29.38 69.69 -33.06
C SER A 15 29.93 68.37 -32.53
N PRO A 16 29.93 68.10 -31.21
CA PRO A 16 30.36 66.82 -30.68
C PRO A 16 29.34 65.74 -31.06
N VAL A 17 29.81 64.71 -31.75
CA VAL A 17 29.06 63.48 -32.05
C VAL A 17 28.70 62.82 -30.72
N GLN A 18 27.42 62.85 -30.34
CA GLN A 18 26.91 62.01 -29.26
C GLN A 18 26.78 60.57 -29.79
N LEU A 19 27.72 59.71 -29.39
CA LEU A 19 27.61 58.26 -29.56
C LEU A 19 26.61 57.73 -28.55
N THR A 20 25.35 57.61 -28.95
CA THR A 20 24.31 56.93 -28.18
C THR A 20 24.60 55.44 -28.18
N LEU A 21 25.25 54.93 -27.13
CA LEU A 21 25.36 53.50 -26.86
C LEU A 21 23.95 52.95 -26.60
N SER A 22 23.34 52.39 -27.64
CA SER A 22 22.12 51.59 -27.52
C SER A 22 22.48 50.29 -26.81
N THR A 23 22.29 50.25 -25.49
CA THR A 23 22.36 49.02 -24.69
C THR A 23 21.15 48.16 -25.03
N PHE A 24 21.26 47.35 -26.08
CA PHE A 24 20.27 46.30 -26.36
C PHE A 24 20.55 45.10 -25.45
N THR A 25 20.11 45.19 -24.20
CA THR A 25 19.80 44.02 -23.39
C THR A 25 18.30 43.82 -23.43
N ASP A 26 17.78 43.26 -24.54
CA ASP A 26 16.45 42.67 -24.55
C ASP A 26 16.52 41.30 -23.85
N THR A 27 16.66 41.33 -22.52
CA THR A 27 16.30 40.19 -21.69
C THR A 27 14.78 40.20 -21.56
N ARG A 28 14.09 39.69 -22.59
CA ARG A 28 12.68 39.31 -22.51
C ARG A 28 12.53 38.26 -21.41
N SER A 29 12.39 38.71 -20.18
CA SER A 29 12.07 37.88 -19.03
C SER A 29 10.72 37.23 -19.31
N MET A 30 10.68 35.90 -19.29
CA MET A 30 9.42 35.17 -19.38
C MET A 30 8.49 35.67 -18.26
N PRO A 31 7.20 35.89 -18.51
CA PRO A 31 6.30 36.36 -17.47
C PRO A 31 6.29 35.33 -16.33
N PHE A 32 6.52 35.81 -15.12
CA PHE A 32 6.70 35.01 -13.89
C PHE A 32 5.67 33.87 -13.74
N GLY A 33 4.42 34.10 -14.13
CA GLY A 33 3.36 33.09 -14.09
C GLY A 33 3.62 31.83 -14.94
N ARG A 34 4.36 31.94 -16.05
CA ARG A 34 4.70 30.78 -16.89
C ARG A 34 5.81 29.93 -16.30
N GLN A 35 6.79 30.59 -15.65
CA GLN A 35 7.83 29.91 -14.91
C GLN A 35 7.23 29.18 -13.69
N LEU A 36 6.30 29.82 -13.00
CA LEU A 36 5.56 29.22 -11.88
C LEU A 36 4.75 28.00 -12.33
N LEU A 37 4.00 28.10 -13.43
CA LEU A 37 3.24 26.96 -13.94
C LEU A 37 4.15 25.81 -14.38
N PHE A 38 5.27 26.12 -15.05
CA PHE A 38 6.25 25.09 -15.40
C PHE A 38 6.84 24.42 -14.16
N ALA A 39 7.24 25.19 -13.15
CA ALA A 39 7.72 24.64 -11.88
C ALA A 39 6.67 23.74 -11.22
N LEU A 40 5.38 24.13 -11.26
CA LEU A 40 4.28 23.29 -10.77
C LEU A 40 4.18 21.98 -11.55
N THR A 41 4.28 22.00 -12.88
CA THR A 41 4.24 20.77 -13.69
C THR A 41 5.40 19.83 -13.39
N VAL A 42 6.59 20.38 -13.12
CA VAL A 42 7.76 19.60 -12.69
C VAL A 42 7.51 18.99 -11.30
N LEU A 43 6.97 19.77 -10.36
CA LEU A 43 6.65 19.28 -9.02
C LEU A 43 5.64 18.12 -9.07
N VAL A 44 4.57 18.26 -9.86
CA VAL A 44 3.57 17.20 -10.07
C VAL A 44 4.24 15.97 -10.68
N ALA A 45 5.08 16.14 -11.69
CA ALA A 45 5.78 15.03 -12.32
C ALA A 45 6.69 14.28 -11.34
N LEU A 46 7.43 15.00 -10.49
CA LEU A 46 8.27 14.39 -9.45
C LEU A 46 7.43 13.62 -8.42
N ALA A 47 6.31 14.19 -7.98
CA ALA A 47 5.40 13.51 -7.05
C ALA A 47 4.83 12.22 -7.66
N CYS A 48 4.35 12.28 -8.91
CA CYS A 48 3.86 11.10 -9.63
C CYS A 48 4.97 10.06 -9.88
N ALA A 49 6.19 10.48 -10.25
CA ALA A 49 7.31 9.55 -10.39
C ALA A 49 7.68 8.86 -9.07
N GLY A 50 7.57 9.58 -7.94
CA GLY A 50 7.71 9.01 -6.60
C GLY A 50 6.64 7.97 -6.30
N LEU A 51 5.37 8.26 -6.60
CA LEU A 51 4.26 7.30 -6.45
C LEU A 51 4.41 6.07 -7.36
N GLY A 52 4.89 6.26 -8.59
CA GLY A 52 5.18 5.17 -9.52
C GLY A 52 6.29 4.25 -8.99
N SER A 53 7.37 4.83 -8.49
CA SER A 53 8.46 4.08 -7.85
C SER A 53 8.00 3.33 -6.60
N TRP A 54 7.14 3.96 -5.77
CA TRP A 54 6.55 3.31 -4.60
C TRP A 54 5.69 2.09 -5.00
N GLN A 55 4.88 2.20 -6.06
CA GLN A 55 4.09 1.09 -6.58
C GLN A 55 4.98 -0.05 -7.11
N LEU A 56 6.09 0.24 -7.77
CA LEU A 56 7.07 -0.78 -8.17
C LEU A 56 7.69 -1.48 -6.95
N GLY A 57 8.01 -0.73 -5.89
CA GLY A 57 8.46 -1.32 -4.61
C GLY A 57 7.45 -2.32 -4.06
N ARG A 58 6.16 -1.95 -4.02
CA ARG A 58 5.07 -2.86 -3.61
C ARG A 58 4.93 -4.08 -4.50
N LEU A 59 5.13 -3.94 -5.81
CA LEU A 59 5.14 -5.06 -6.75
C LEU A 59 6.27 -6.04 -6.42
N PHE A 60 7.49 -5.56 -6.18
CA PHE A 60 8.63 -6.42 -5.83
C PHE A 60 8.41 -7.14 -4.50
N GLU A 61 7.93 -6.44 -3.47
CA GLU A 61 7.53 -7.06 -2.20
C GLU A 61 6.47 -8.15 -2.39
N ARG A 62 5.48 -7.92 -3.27
CA ARG A 62 4.43 -8.88 -3.59
C ARG A 62 4.99 -10.12 -4.28
N ARG A 63 5.82 -9.94 -5.29
CA ARG A 63 6.46 -11.04 -6.03
C ARG A 63 7.35 -11.88 -5.13
N GLU A 64 8.14 -11.27 -4.27
CA GLU A 64 9.02 -11.99 -3.36
C GLU A 64 8.21 -12.82 -2.35
N ARG A 65 7.14 -12.24 -1.79
CA ARG A 65 6.20 -12.98 -0.93
C ARG A 65 5.56 -14.16 -1.66
N ASN A 66 5.13 -13.98 -2.92
CA ASN A 66 4.54 -15.04 -3.73
C ASN A 66 5.56 -16.14 -4.03
N ARG A 67 6.81 -15.79 -4.34
CA ARG A 67 7.91 -16.74 -4.57
C ARG A 67 8.13 -17.63 -3.35
N LEU A 68 8.25 -17.02 -2.17
CA LEU A 68 8.38 -17.75 -0.90
C LEU A 68 7.17 -18.66 -0.64
N ALA A 69 5.96 -18.19 -0.92
CA ALA A 69 4.76 -19.00 -0.76
C ALA A 69 4.74 -20.23 -1.70
N VAL A 70 5.16 -20.06 -2.95
CA VAL A 70 5.29 -21.18 -3.90
C VAL A 70 6.34 -22.18 -3.43
N GLU A 71 7.51 -21.73 -3.01
CA GLU A 71 8.58 -22.61 -2.50
C GLU A 71 8.11 -23.44 -1.29
N GLN A 72 7.45 -22.79 -0.34
CA GLN A 72 6.95 -23.42 0.88
C GLN A 72 5.78 -24.39 0.60
N SER A 73 4.96 -24.10 -0.42
CA SER A 73 3.87 -24.98 -0.84
C SER A 73 4.34 -26.32 -1.41
N ARG A 74 5.58 -26.38 -1.94
CA ARG A 74 6.19 -27.61 -2.49
C ARG A 74 6.78 -28.52 -1.43
N LEU A 75 7.03 -28.00 -0.23
CA LEU A 75 7.55 -28.79 0.89
C LEU A 75 6.48 -29.73 1.43
N ALA A 76 6.93 -30.83 2.01
CA ALA A 76 6.04 -31.72 2.76
C ALA A 76 5.36 -30.94 3.89
N LYS A 77 4.07 -31.24 4.08
CA LYS A 77 3.23 -30.69 5.14
C LYS A 77 3.90 -30.94 6.49
N ALA A 78 4.04 -29.88 7.30
CA ALA A 78 4.52 -30.01 8.67
C ALA A 78 3.36 -30.37 9.61
N ASP A 79 3.61 -31.24 10.56
CA ASP A 79 2.67 -31.50 11.66
C ASP A 79 3.10 -30.66 12.87
N LEU A 80 2.42 -29.54 13.09
CA LEU A 80 2.73 -28.63 14.19
C LEU A 80 2.30 -29.19 15.55
N THR A 81 1.47 -30.24 15.57
CA THR A 81 1.10 -30.95 16.80
C THR A 81 2.33 -31.57 17.46
N THR A 82 3.24 -32.11 16.63
CA THR A 82 4.39 -32.91 17.09
C THR A 82 5.73 -32.20 16.85
N GLN A 83 5.85 -31.44 15.77
CA GLN A 83 7.10 -30.75 15.40
C GLN A 83 7.32 -29.44 16.16
N SER A 84 8.56 -28.95 16.20
CA SER A 84 8.91 -27.70 16.88
C SER A 84 8.09 -26.52 16.38
N LEU A 85 7.68 -25.65 17.30
CA LEU A 85 7.04 -24.39 16.95
C LEU A 85 8.04 -23.28 16.61
N GLU A 86 9.32 -23.54 16.76
CA GLU A 86 10.38 -22.56 16.55
C GLU A 86 10.79 -22.47 15.08
N GLY A 87 11.14 -21.26 14.65
CA GLY A 87 11.61 -20.98 13.29
C GLY A 87 10.57 -20.33 12.38
N PRO A 88 11.01 -19.69 11.28
CA PRO A 88 10.12 -18.98 10.37
C PRO A 88 9.34 -19.97 9.49
N ILE A 89 8.17 -20.39 9.97
CA ILE A 89 7.21 -21.17 9.19
C ILE A 89 6.26 -20.19 8.49
N GLY A 90 6.75 -19.51 7.46
CA GLY A 90 5.95 -18.63 6.61
C GLY A 90 5.43 -19.37 5.38
N PHE A 91 4.14 -19.27 5.08
CA PHE A 91 3.47 -19.86 3.91
C PHE A 91 3.58 -21.39 3.77
N ARG A 92 3.86 -22.11 4.86
CA ARG A 92 3.97 -23.57 4.85
C ARG A 92 2.62 -24.23 5.09
N ARG A 93 2.33 -25.32 4.35
CA ARG A 93 1.19 -26.19 4.66
C ARG A 93 1.44 -26.94 5.96
N VAL A 94 0.45 -26.92 6.85
CA VAL A 94 0.53 -27.51 8.17
C VAL A 94 -0.71 -28.33 8.52
N ARG A 95 -0.55 -29.32 9.40
CA ARG A 95 -1.62 -29.97 10.15
C ARG A 95 -1.42 -29.72 11.63
N LEU A 96 -2.51 -29.50 12.35
CA LEU A 96 -2.50 -29.28 13.79
C LEU A 96 -3.75 -29.90 14.40
N ALA A 97 -3.55 -30.60 15.51
CA ALA A 97 -4.60 -31.13 16.37
C ALA A 97 -4.47 -30.55 17.78
N GLY A 98 -5.59 -30.17 18.39
CA GLY A 98 -5.60 -29.55 19.71
C GLY A 98 -6.98 -29.10 20.15
N GLN A 99 -7.02 -28.24 21.17
CA GLN A 99 -8.26 -27.71 21.75
C GLN A 99 -8.35 -26.20 21.62
N PHE A 100 -9.43 -25.70 21.03
CA PHE A 100 -9.70 -24.28 20.98
C PHE A 100 -9.97 -23.73 22.39
N ASP A 101 -9.53 -22.50 22.64
CA ASP A 101 -9.93 -21.68 23.80
C ASP A 101 -11.02 -20.69 23.34
N PRO A 102 -12.31 -21.10 23.33
CA PRO A 102 -13.40 -20.30 22.75
C PRO A 102 -13.72 -19.04 23.57
N ASP A 103 -13.22 -18.95 24.80
CA ASP A 103 -13.47 -17.83 25.72
C ASP A 103 -12.58 -16.62 25.40
N ARG A 104 -11.51 -16.82 24.63
CA ARG A 104 -10.52 -15.77 24.29
C ARG A 104 -10.31 -15.60 22.79
N PRO A 105 -11.36 -15.39 21.98
CA PRO A 105 -11.20 -15.11 20.56
C PRO A 105 -10.70 -13.67 20.34
N PHE A 106 -9.90 -13.47 19.30
CA PHE A 106 -9.61 -12.15 18.75
C PHE A 106 -10.41 -11.92 17.48
N ILE A 107 -10.98 -10.73 17.36
CA ILE A 107 -11.78 -10.33 16.21
C ILE A 107 -11.00 -9.32 15.39
N ILE A 108 -10.69 -9.66 14.14
CA ILE A 108 -10.07 -8.72 13.21
C ILE A 108 -11.14 -8.04 12.38
N ARG A 109 -11.28 -6.72 12.55
CA ARG A 109 -12.27 -5.88 11.89
C ARG A 109 -11.79 -5.32 10.55
N GLY A 110 -12.69 -4.69 9.82
CA GLY A 110 -12.38 -4.01 8.56
C GLY A 110 -11.97 -4.98 7.45
N ARG A 111 -12.52 -6.19 7.45
CA ARG A 111 -12.24 -7.19 6.42
C ARG A 111 -13.23 -7.04 5.27
N LEU A 112 -12.73 -7.28 4.08
CA LEU A 112 -13.53 -7.35 2.86
C LEU A 112 -13.24 -8.70 2.21
N PHE A 113 -14.28 -9.48 1.95
CA PHE A 113 -14.17 -10.76 1.26
C PHE A 113 -15.20 -10.81 0.14
N GLN A 114 -14.74 -10.93 -1.10
CA GLN A 114 -15.60 -10.94 -2.30
C GLN A 114 -16.62 -9.79 -2.33
N GLY A 115 -16.15 -8.56 -2.01
CA GLY A 115 -17.00 -7.36 -1.96
C GLY A 115 -17.94 -7.27 -0.74
N THR A 116 -17.95 -8.28 0.13
CA THR A 116 -18.75 -8.29 1.35
C THR A 116 -17.94 -7.80 2.54
N PRO A 117 -18.35 -6.73 3.26
CA PRO A 117 -17.69 -6.31 4.48
C PRO A 117 -17.90 -7.32 5.62
N GLY A 118 -16.92 -7.42 6.51
CA GLY A 118 -17.01 -8.30 7.66
C GLY A 118 -15.78 -8.33 8.54
N ILE A 119 -15.67 -9.43 9.28
CA ILE A 119 -14.65 -9.66 10.30
C ILE A 119 -13.98 -11.02 10.09
N GLN A 120 -12.81 -11.22 10.70
CA GLN A 120 -12.19 -12.54 10.84
C GLN A 120 -12.13 -12.94 12.30
N ILE A 121 -12.38 -14.23 12.57
CA ILE A 121 -12.32 -14.79 13.91
C ILE A 121 -11.02 -15.55 14.07
N ILE A 122 -10.26 -15.17 15.08
CA ILE A 122 -8.99 -15.79 15.44
C ILE A 122 -9.17 -16.44 16.81
N THR A 123 -8.90 -17.72 16.95
CA THR A 123 -9.05 -18.42 18.24
C THR A 123 -7.74 -19.11 18.60
N PRO A 124 -7.26 -18.96 19.85
CA PRO A 124 -6.12 -19.74 20.33
C PRO A 124 -6.43 -21.23 20.31
N LEU A 125 -5.48 -22.02 19.79
CA LEU A 125 -5.51 -23.48 19.84
C LEU A 125 -4.40 -23.95 20.78
N ARG A 126 -4.79 -24.65 21.85
CA ARG A 126 -3.90 -25.34 22.78
C ARG A 126 -3.48 -26.66 22.15
N LEU A 127 -2.18 -26.83 21.97
CA LEU A 127 -1.62 -28.08 21.48
C LEU A 127 -1.36 -29.03 22.67
N PRO A 128 -1.49 -30.36 22.48
CA PRO A 128 -1.19 -31.32 23.54
C PRO A 128 0.25 -31.17 24.07
N ASN A 129 0.42 -31.25 25.39
CA ASN A 129 1.72 -31.20 26.06
C ASN A 129 2.55 -29.93 25.78
N ARG A 130 1.89 -28.78 25.55
CA ARG A 130 2.55 -27.50 25.32
C ARG A 130 1.87 -26.35 26.04
N ASP A 131 2.70 -25.42 26.52
CA ASP A 131 2.23 -24.17 27.11
C ASP A 131 1.97 -23.11 26.04
N THR A 132 2.66 -23.21 24.89
CA THR A 132 2.52 -22.28 23.75
C THR A 132 1.30 -22.63 22.91
N VAL A 133 0.44 -21.64 22.68
CA VAL A 133 -0.71 -21.75 21.78
C VAL A 133 -0.38 -21.30 20.37
N VAL A 134 -1.13 -21.83 19.41
CA VAL A 134 -1.12 -21.36 18.02
C VAL A 134 -2.41 -20.56 17.78
N LEU A 135 -2.29 -19.32 17.30
CA LEU A 135 -3.47 -18.57 16.86
C LEU A 135 -3.98 -19.13 15.54
N VAL A 136 -5.28 -19.38 15.46
CA VAL A 136 -5.92 -19.95 14.27
C VAL A 136 -6.92 -18.96 13.71
N ASN A 137 -6.69 -18.48 12.49
CA ASN A 137 -7.70 -17.79 11.73
C ASN A 137 -8.73 -18.79 11.22
N ARG A 138 -9.90 -18.78 11.86
CA ARG A 138 -11.03 -19.66 11.55
C ARG A 138 -11.75 -19.22 10.28
N GLY A 139 -11.57 -17.98 9.84
CA GLY A 139 -12.12 -17.49 8.59
C GLY A 139 -12.99 -16.25 8.75
N PHE A 140 -13.74 -15.96 7.70
CA PHE A 140 -14.48 -14.71 7.53
C PHE A 140 -15.96 -14.83 7.90
N VAL A 141 -16.47 -13.79 8.55
CA VAL A 141 -17.89 -13.65 8.87
C VAL A 141 -18.38 -12.32 8.31
N PRO A 142 -19.43 -12.30 7.47
CA PRO A 142 -20.06 -11.07 7.02
C PRO A 142 -20.55 -10.22 8.19
N SER A 143 -20.19 -8.94 8.21
CA SER A 143 -20.67 -7.96 9.18
C SER A 143 -20.85 -6.62 8.45
N PRO A 144 -22.07 -6.06 8.38
CA PRO A 144 -22.37 -4.90 7.53
C PRO A 144 -21.51 -3.67 7.81
N ASP A 145 -21.15 -3.45 9.08
CA ASP A 145 -20.30 -2.34 9.52
C ASP A 145 -18.81 -2.71 9.59
N ALA A 146 -18.47 -3.96 9.23
CA ALA A 146 -17.14 -4.58 9.35
C ALA A 146 -16.53 -4.50 10.76
N ILE A 147 -17.34 -4.28 11.79
CA ILE A 147 -16.91 -3.97 13.15
C ILE A 147 -17.60 -4.90 14.14
N SER A 148 -18.93 -4.95 14.09
CA SER A 148 -19.75 -5.65 15.06
C SER A 148 -19.50 -7.14 15.07
N THR A 149 -19.55 -7.70 16.28
CA THR A 149 -19.61 -9.13 16.52
C THR A 149 -21.05 -9.49 16.82
N PHE A 150 -21.45 -10.73 16.52
CA PHE A 150 -22.83 -11.15 16.73
C PHE A 150 -23.04 -11.85 18.09
N GLY A 151 -22.19 -11.53 19.08
CA GLY A 151 -22.23 -12.09 20.43
C GLY A 151 -21.45 -13.41 20.62
N PRO A 152 -21.22 -13.83 21.87
CA PRO A 152 -20.49 -15.05 22.21
C PRO A 152 -21.17 -16.30 21.65
N GLY A 153 -20.37 -17.28 21.22
CA GLY A 153 -20.87 -18.62 20.84
C GLY A 153 -21.60 -18.74 19.50
N ARG A 154 -21.99 -17.63 18.84
CA ARG A 154 -22.70 -17.70 17.53
C ARG A 154 -21.89 -18.41 16.45
N TYR A 155 -20.57 -18.28 16.51
CA TYR A 155 -19.62 -18.98 15.67
C TYR A 155 -18.76 -19.91 16.51
N ALA A 156 -19.34 -20.62 17.48
CA ALA A 156 -18.63 -21.70 18.15
C ALA A 156 -18.16 -22.74 17.11
N GLU A 157 -17.08 -23.44 17.42
CA GLU A 157 -16.67 -24.65 16.71
C GLU A 157 -16.47 -25.72 17.78
N PRO A 158 -16.44 -27.01 17.42
CA PRO A 158 -16.02 -28.06 18.33
C PRO A 158 -14.70 -27.68 19.00
N VAL A 159 -14.63 -27.90 20.32
CA VAL A 159 -13.44 -27.57 21.12
C VAL A 159 -12.25 -28.37 20.62
N ASP A 160 -12.44 -29.67 20.38
CA ASP A 160 -11.43 -30.50 19.74
C ASP A 160 -11.38 -30.21 18.25
N ALA A 161 -10.18 -29.92 17.75
CA ALA A 161 -9.94 -29.57 16.37
C ALA A 161 -8.79 -30.39 15.81
N ASP A 162 -8.96 -30.92 14.60
CA ASP A 162 -7.94 -31.55 13.79
C ASP A 162 -8.13 -31.07 12.36
N PHE A 163 -7.17 -30.30 11.86
CA PHE A 163 -7.34 -29.59 10.59
C PHE A 163 -6.03 -29.25 9.90
N GLU A 164 -6.17 -28.83 8.65
CA GLU A 164 -5.07 -28.33 7.83
C GLU A 164 -5.16 -26.82 7.63
N GLY A 165 -4.00 -26.22 7.42
CA GLY A 165 -3.93 -24.80 7.17
C GLY A 165 -2.61 -24.36 6.58
N ILE A 166 -2.45 -23.05 6.52
CA ILE A 166 -1.22 -22.38 6.11
C ILE A 166 -0.71 -21.58 7.29
N ALA A 167 0.50 -21.90 7.75
CA ALA A 167 1.20 -21.11 8.75
C ALA A 167 1.74 -19.83 8.12
N VAL A 168 1.53 -18.69 8.77
CA VAL A 168 1.95 -17.36 8.33
C VAL A 168 2.56 -16.66 9.53
N ALA A 169 3.71 -16.01 9.32
CA ALA A 169 4.36 -15.22 10.36
C ALA A 169 3.39 -14.17 10.92
N ILE A 170 3.38 -14.02 12.25
CA ILE A 170 2.64 -12.96 12.92
C ILE A 170 3.61 -11.81 13.23
N PRO A 171 3.28 -10.55 12.87
CA PRO A 171 4.08 -9.40 13.30
C PRO A 171 4.14 -9.29 14.83
N ASP A 172 5.26 -8.82 15.36
CA ASP A 172 5.51 -8.67 16.80
C ASP A 172 6.04 -7.26 17.17
N ASP A 173 5.75 -6.27 16.33
CA ASP A 173 6.13 -4.87 16.45
C ASP A 173 5.39 -4.08 17.55
N GLY A 174 4.31 -4.63 18.12
CA GLY A 174 3.61 -4.08 19.29
C GLY A 174 2.70 -2.88 19.00
N ASP A 175 2.58 -2.48 17.74
CA ASP A 175 1.77 -1.35 17.29
C ASP A 175 0.33 -1.78 16.93
N GLY A 176 0.01 -3.08 16.98
CA GLY A 176 -1.30 -3.61 16.64
C GLY A 176 -2.30 -3.52 17.79
N GLN A 177 -2.59 -2.33 18.30
CA GLN A 177 -3.40 -2.16 19.51
C GLN A 177 -4.89 -2.50 19.33
N PRO A 178 -5.58 -2.95 20.40
CA PRO A 178 -7.00 -3.22 20.38
C PRO A 178 -7.85 -1.95 20.31
N LEU A 179 -9.07 -2.12 19.78
CA LEU A 179 -10.12 -1.13 19.76
C LEU A 179 -11.32 -1.67 20.52
N VAL A 180 -11.74 -0.92 21.54
CA VAL A 180 -12.95 -1.20 22.29
C VAL A 180 -14.13 -0.63 21.52
N GLY A 181 -15.07 -1.49 21.14
CA GLY A 181 -16.35 -1.14 20.54
C GLY A 181 -17.52 -1.54 21.44
N PRO A 182 -18.76 -1.25 21.00
CA PRO A 182 -19.96 -1.59 21.75
C PRO A 182 -20.12 -3.11 21.97
N ASP A 183 -19.67 -3.92 21.00
CA ASP A 183 -19.76 -5.39 21.06
C ASP A 183 -18.48 -6.06 21.60
N GLY A 184 -17.65 -5.28 22.29
CA GLY A 184 -16.38 -5.72 22.86
C GLY A 184 -15.15 -5.32 22.07
N GLU A 185 -14.04 -5.99 22.37
CA GLU A 185 -12.74 -5.68 21.83
C GLU A 185 -12.51 -6.29 20.44
N THR A 186 -11.85 -5.53 19.57
CA THR A 186 -11.53 -5.92 18.20
C THR A 186 -10.17 -5.33 17.78
N TRP A 187 -9.64 -5.77 16.66
CA TRP A 187 -8.28 -5.49 16.23
C TRP A 187 -8.24 -5.14 14.75
N ARG A 188 -7.35 -4.25 14.30
CA ARG A 188 -7.18 -3.97 12.85
C ARG A 188 -6.26 -4.98 12.17
N ARG A 189 -5.37 -5.60 12.95
CA ARG A 189 -4.43 -6.63 12.50
C ARG A 189 -4.00 -7.51 13.67
N LEU A 190 -3.35 -8.62 13.32
CA LEU A 190 -2.66 -9.49 14.27
C LEU A 190 -1.36 -8.84 14.71
N ASP A 191 -1.07 -8.97 16.00
CA ASP A 191 0.18 -8.53 16.62
C ASP A 191 0.46 -9.44 17.81
N ARG A 192 1.56 -10.17 17.76
CA ARG A 192 1.90 -11.19 18.74
C ARG A 192 2.14 -10.59 20.12
N THR A 193 2.89 -9.49 20.18
CA THR A 193 3.28 -8.83 21.43
C THR A 193 2.04 -8.27 22.13
N ALA A 194 1.19 -7.56 21.39
CA ALA A 194 -0.04 -6.99 21.94
C ALA A 194 -1.07 -8.08 22.30
N MET A 195 -1.23 -9.13 21.50
CA MET A 195 -2.17 -10.22 21.79
C MET A 195 -1.72 -11.12 22.94
N ALA A 196 -0.41 -11.33 23.11
CA ALA A 196 0.13 -12.10 24.23
C ALA A 196 -0.26 -11.50 25.58
N SER A 197 -0.39 -10.17 25.68
CA SER A 197 -0.85 -9.49 26.90
C SER A 197 -2.30 -9.83 27.29
N ARG A 198 -3.09 -10.43 26.39
CA ARG A 198 -4.51 -10.78 26.61
C ARG A 198 -4.73 -12.25 26.89
N LEU A 199 -3.67 -13.05 26.85
CA LEU A 199 -3.73 -14.50 27.04
C LEU A 199 -2.88 -14.90 28.25
N PRO A 200 -3.29 -15.93 29.00
CA PRO A 200 -2.48 -16.46 30.09
C PRO A 200 -1.37 -17.42 29.61
N TYR A 201 -1.08 -17.46 28.30
CA TYR A 201 -0.13 -18.39 27.69
C TYR A 201 0.66 -17.72 26.55
N PRO A 202 1.89 -18.18 26.27
CA PRO A 202 2.70 -17.69 25.16
C PRO A 202 2.10 -18.07 23.80
N ILE A 203 2.38 -17.23 22.80
CA ILE A 203 1.89 -17.41 21.42
C ILE A 203 3.06 -17.80 20.51
N ALA A 204 2.84 -18.77 19.63
CA ALA A 204 3.78 -19.15 18.57
C ALA A 204 4.14 -17.95 17.67
N PRO A 205 5.32 -17.94 17.01
CA PRO A 205 5.75 -16.85 16.11
C PRO A 205 5.01 -16.83 14.76
N TYR A 206 3.92 -17.60 14.63
CA TYR A 206 3.05 -17.62 13.47
C TYR A 206 1.61 -17.93 13.90
N TYR A 207 0.68 -17.59 13.02
CA TYR A 207 -0.71 -18.00 13.09
C TYR A 207 -1.04 -18.91 11.91
N VAL A 208 -2.11 -19.68 12.03
CA VAL A 208 -2.53 -20.62 10.98
C VAL A 208 -3.84 -20.16 10.36
N ILE A 209 -3.88 -20.03 9.05
CA ILE A 209 -5.12 -19.86 8.29
C ILE A 209 -5.68 -21.24 8.01
N ARG A 210 -6.85 -21.54 8.57
CA ARG A 210 -7.54 -22.81 8.36
C ARG A 210 -8.12 -22.87 6.94
N THR A 211 -7.80 -23.94 6.20
CA THR A 211 -8.24 -24.12 4.81
C THR A 211 -9.55 -24.91 4.71
N ALA A 212 -10.25 -24.76 3.58
CA ALA A 212 -11.54 -25.41 3.31
C ALA A 212 -11.47 -26.95 3.29
N ASP A 213 -10.32 -27.54 2.94
CA ASP A 213 -10.09 -28.99 2.94
C ASP A 213 -10.12 -29.65 4.35
N SER A 214 -10.46 -28.90 5.39
CA SER A 214 -10.52 -29.35 6.78
C SER A 214 -11.88 -29.95 7.14
N THR A 215 -11.89 -31.20 7.62
CA THR A 215 -13.07 -32.06 7.85
C THR A 215 -13.97 -31.74 9.06
N THR A 216 -13.98 -30.53 9.63
CA THR A 216 -14.79 -30.27 10.84
C THR A 216 -16.10 -29.55 10.54
N ALA A 217 -17.16 -30.06 11.19
CA ALA A 217 -18.55 -29.59 11.25
C ALA A 217 -18.74 -28.11 10.88
N GLU A 218 -19.44 -27.92 9.77
CA GLU A 218 -19.83 -26.62 9.26
C GLU A 218 -21.03 -26.08 10.06
N HIS A 219 -20.87 -24.90 10.68
CA HIS A 219 -22.02 -24.18 11.23
C HIS A 219 -22.73 -23.42 10.12
N THR A 220 -23.87 -23.93 9.68
CA THR A 220 -24.62 -23.34 8.57
C THR A 220 -25.58 -22.26 9.08
N ILE A 221 -25.31 -20.98 8.78
CA ILE A 221 -26.26 -19.88 8.98
C ILE A 221 -26.89 -19.53 7.63
N ARG A 222 -28.22 -19.65 7.52
CA ARG A 222 -28.98 -19.39 6.27
C ARG A 222 -28.44 -20.16 5.05
N GLY A 223 -28.06 -21.42 5.24
CA GLY A 223 -27.53 -22.26 4.16
C GLY A 223 -26.04 -22.04 3.83
N ARG A 224 -25.32 -21.15 4.54
CA ARG A 224 -23.87 -20.95 4.37
C ARG A 224 -23.10 -21.32 5.63
N SER A 225 -22.07 -22.13 5.46
CA SER A 225 -21.11 -22.54 6.49
C SER A 225 -20.27 -21.34 6.92
N LEU A 226 -20.39 -20.93 8.18
CA LEU A 226 -19.66 -19.81 8.78
C LEU A 226 -18.81 -20.29 9.97
N PRO A 227 -17.61 -19.70 10.18
CA PRO A 227 -16.94 -18.73 9.33
C PRO A 227 -16.54 -19.30 7.96
N VAL A 228 -16.61 -18.48 6.91
CA VAL A 228 -16.16 -18.84 5.56
C VAL A 228 -14.65 -19.07 5.61
N ARG A 229 -14.20 -20.28 5.27
CA ARG A 229 -12.77 -20.58 5.18
C ARG A 229 -12.15 -19.75 4.08
N LEU A 230 -10.98 -19.19 4.36
CA LEU A 230 -10.30 -18.30 3.43
C LEU A 230 -9.33 -19.13 2.61
N ASP A 231 -9.46 -19.01 1.29
CA ASP A 231 -8.43 -19.50 0.40
C ASP A 231 -7.14 -18.68 0.60
N PRO A 232 -5.97 -19.29 0.34
CA PRO A 232 -4.72 -18.56 0.30
C PRO A 232 -4.87 -17.38 -0.68
N PRO A 233 -4.32 -16.20 -0.39
CA PRO A 233 -4.35 -15.09 -1.33
C PRO A 233 -3.81 -15.53 -2.70
N PRO A 234 -4.39 -15.06 -3.81
CA PRO A 234 -3.89 -15.41 -5.13
C PRO A 234 -2.42 -14.96 -5.28
N LEU A 235 -1.63 -15.81 -5.93
CA LEU A 235 -0.21 -15.59 -6.18
C LEU A 235 0.04 -14.64 -7.36
N ASP A 236 -0.87 -13.70 -7.59
CA ASP A 236 -0.74 -12.65 -8.58
C ASP A 236 0.05 -11.44 -8.05
N ASP A 237 0.44 -10.59 -8.99
CA ASP A 237 1.19 -9.35 -8.78
C ASP A 237 0.33 -8.21 -8.21
N GLY A 238 -0.99 -8.40 -8.11
CA GLY A 238 -1.94 -7.33 -7.87
C GLY A 238 -1.88 -6.22 -8.94
N PRO A 239 -2.52 -5.07 -8.69
CA PRO A 239 -2.59 -3.96 -9.63
C PRO A 239 -1.36 -3.03 -9.57
N HIS A 240 -0.30 -3.40 -8.84
CA HIS A 240 0.82 -2.51 -8.57
C HIS A 240 1.55 -2.06 -9.85
N LEU A 241 1.71 -2.95 -10.83
CA LEU A 241 2.34 -2.60 -12.11
C LEU A 241 1.49 -1.61 -12.92
N SER A 242 0.19 -1.84 -13.03
CA SER A 242 -0.70 -0.96 -13.81
C SER A 242 -0.77 0.43 -13.18
N TYR A 243 -0.84 0.52 -11.85
CA TYR A 243 -0.75 1.80 -11.15
C TYR A 243 0.60 2.49 -11.34
N ALA A 244 1.72 1.75 -11.30
CA ALA A 244 3.03 2.33 -11.57
C ALA A 244 3.10 2.97 -12.96
N VAL A 245 2.62 2.26 -14.00
CA VAL A 245 2.55 2.78 -15.37
C VAL A 245 1.67 4.02 -15.45
N GLN A 246 0.49 4.02 -14.81
CA GLN A 246 -0.39 5.19 -14.76
C GLN A 246 0.33 6.41 -14.16
N TRP A 247 1.04 6.24 -13.05
CA TRP A 247 1.78 7.34 -12.41
C TRP A 247 2.91 7.88 -13.29
N PHE A 248 3.65 7.02 -13.99
CA PHE A 248 4.69 7.46 -14.91
C PHE A 248 4.13 8.16 -16.15
N LEU A 249 2.98 7.71 -16.68
CA LEU A 249 2.30 8.37 -17.80
C LEU A 249 1.79 9.77 -17.41
N ILE A 250 1.24 9.92 -16.20
CA ILE A 250 0.85 11.23 -15.66
C ILE A 250 2.08 12.13 -15.51
N ALA A 251 3.18 11.61 -14.95
CA ALA A 251 4.43 12.36 -14.81
C ALA A 251 4.97 12.85 -16.17
N GLY A 252 5.03 11.95 -17.17
CA GLY A 252 5.44 12.28 -18.52
C GLY A 252 4.52 13.31 -19.19
N SER A 253 3.21 13.18 -18.99
CA SER A 253 2.22 14.12 -19.53
C SER A 253 2.34 15.51 -18.91
N ALA A 254 2.55 15.60 -17.60
CA ALA A 254 2.78 16.86 -16.90
C ALA A 254 4.04 17.57 -17.41
N LEU A 255 5.15 16.84 -17.57
CA LEU A 255 6.38 17.40 -18.15
C LEU A 255 6.17 17.83 -19.61
N GLY A 256 5.53 16.98 -20.42
CA GLY A 256 5.22 17.30 -21.82
C GLY A 256 4.37 18.56 -21.94
N PHE A 257 3.32 18.69 -21.13
CA PHE A 257 2.49 19.89 -21.06
C PHE A 257 3.31 21.12 -20.64
N GLY A 258 4.09 21.02 -19.56
CA GLY A 258 4.96 22.11 -19.10
C GLY A 258 5.96 22.56 -20.18
N LEU A 259 6.58 21.63 -20.89
CA LEU A 259 7.54 21.90 -21.96
C LEU A 259 6.89 22.52 -23.21
N VAL A 260 5.70 22.07 -23.60
CA VAL A 260 4.94 22.69 -24.70
C VAL A 260 4.50 24.09 -24.28
N PHE A 261 3.97 24.22 -23.07
CA PHE A 261 3.49 25.49 -22.55
C PHE A 261 4.62 26.50 -22.50
N ILE A 262 5.78 26.19 -21.91
CA ILE A 262 6.89 27.15 -21.83
C ILE A 262 7.43 27.57 -23.20
N ARG A 263 7.36 26.69 -24.21
CA ARG A 263 7.83 26.97 -25.59
C ARG A 263 6.84 27.76 -26.47
N ARG A 264 5.54 27.78 -26.17
CA ARG A 264 4.54 28.54 -26.97
C ARG A 264 4.72 30.05 -26.81
N ARG A 265 5.07 30.79 -27.86
CA ARG A 265 5.15 32.28 -27.80
C ARG A 265 3.73 32.88 -27.65
N PRO A 266 3.55 33.99 -26.90
CA PRO A 266 2.28 34.71 -26.86
C PRO A 266 1.92 35.22 -28.27
N THR A 267 0.70 34.94 -28.73
CA THR A 267 0.13 35.53 -29.95
C THR A 267 -0.17 37.02 -29.69
N VAL A 268 0.23 37.88 -30.63
CA VAL A 268 0.27 39.35 -30.50
C VAL A 268 -1.13 40.01 -30.42
N SER A 269 -2.22 39.26 -30.34
CA SER A 269 -3.59 39.77 -30.45
C SER A 269 -4.22 40.30 -29.15
N ASP A 270 -3.54 40.24 -27.99
CA ASP A 270 -4.12 40.63 -26.69
C ASP A 270 -3.68 42.02 -26.17
N VAL A 271 -3.33 42.95 -27.07
CA VAL A 271 -3.13 44.37 -26.70
C VAL A 271 -4.42 45.14 -27.00
N PRO A 272 -5.24 45.52 -25.99
CA PRO A 272 -6.36 46.42 -26.24
C PRO A 272 -5.82 47.81 -26.63
N PRO A 273 -6.56 48.56 -27.48
CA PRO A 273 -6.15 49.86 -28.01
C PRO A 273 -6.00 50.93 -26.93
#